data_AF-A0AAW1XXD3-F1
#
_entry.id   AF-A0AAW1XXD3-F1
#
_cell.length_a   1.000
_cell.length_b   1.000
_cell.length_c   1.000
_cell.angle_alpha   90.00
_cell.angle_beta   90.00
_cell.angle_gamma   90.00
#
_symmetry.space_group_name_H-M   'P 1'
#
loop_
_entity.id
_entity.type
_entity.pdbx_description
1 polymer ?
#
loop_
_entity_poly.entity_id
_entity_poly.type
_entity_poly.pdbx_seq_one_letter_code
_entity_poly.pdbx_strand_id
1 'polypeptide(L)'
;MVVIIEMEGEAGYTTPKRMMKEEEAGYSTPKRRQYRIPGRSLPPPPPKKKPYFVGEKKPEPPKDGYFNSPDIEVFFAAITPSLA
;
A
#
# COMPACT_ATOMS: atom_id res chain seq x y z
N MET A 1 -66.73 40.85 -30.24
CA MET A 1 -66.47 40.11 -28.98
C MET A 1 -65.15 39.39 -29.17
N VAL A 2 -64.06 39.94 -28.65
CA VAL A 2 -62.72 39.34 -28.76
C VAL A 2 -62.48 38.58 -27.47
N VAL A 3 -62.40 37.25 -27.55
CA VAL A 3 -62.04 36.40 -26.41
C VAL A 3 -60.53 36.27 -26.43
N ILE A 4 -59.85 36.96 -25.51
CA ILE A 4 -58.42 36.77 -25.27
C ILE A 4 -58.32 35.64 -24.25
N ILE A 5 -57.74 34.52 -24.67
CA ILE A 5 -57.43 33.40 -23.78
C ILE A 5 -56.01 33.64 -23.25
N GLU A 6 -55.89 34.06 -22.00
CA GLU A 6 -54.61 34.13 -21.31
C GLU A 6 -54.17 32.70 -20.96
N MET A 7 -53.12 32.23 -21.62
CA MET A 7 -52.49 30.95 -21.31
C MET A 7 -51.43 31.17 -20.24
N GLU A 8 -51.75 30.91 -18.97
CA GLU A 8 -50.74 30.84 -17.91
C GLU A 8 -49.99 29.51 -18.01
N GLY A 9 -48.87 29.52 -18.75
CA GLY A 9 -47.92 28.42 -18.78
C GLY A 9 -46.86 28.60 -17.71
N GLU A 10 -47.04 28.00 -16.53
CA GLU A 10 -45.94 27.84 -15.58
C GLU A 10 -44.92 26.83 -16.13
N ALA A 11 -43.94 27.32 -16.90
CA ALA A 11 -42.75 26.56 -17.23
C ALA A 11 -41.84 26.48 -15.99
N GLY A 12 -42.29 25.71 -14.99
CA GLY A 12 -41.45 25.29 -13.89
C GLY A 12 -40.33 24.41 -14.43
N TYR A 13 -39.19 25.01 -14.76
CA TYR A 13 -37.96 24.29 -15.08
C TYR A 13 -37.52 23.60 -13.79
N THR A 14 -38.05 22.40 -13.54
CA THR A 14 -37.53 21.52 -12.51
C THR A 14 -36.04 21.37 -12.77
N THR A 15 -35.23 21.80 -11.80
CA THR A 15 -33.79 21.81 -11.92
C THR A 15 -33.33 20.41 -12.34
N PRO A 16 -32.66 20.22 -13.49
CA PRO A 16 -32.10 18.92 -13.85
C PRO A 16 -30.83 18.66 -13.03
N LYS A 17 -30.87 18.87 -11.71
CA LYS A 17 -29.78 18.52 -10.79
C LYS A 17 -29.70 17.01 -10.51
N ARG A 18 -30.58 16.21 -11.11
CA ARG A 18 -30.61 14.75 -10.99
C ARG A 18 -30.00 13.98 -12.17
N MET A 19 -29.52 14.66 -13.22
CA MET A 19 -28.97 14.00 -14.42
C MET A 19 -27.50 14.34 -14.73
N MET A 20 -26.76 14.95 -13.80
CA MET A 20 -25.31 15.18 -13.92
C MET A 20 -24.51 14.51 -12.81
N LYS A 21 -24.85 13.25 -12.56
CA LYS A 21 -24.04 12.34 -11.76
C LYS A 21 -24.27 11.02 -12.46
N GLU A 22 -23.33 10.48 -13.22
CA GLU A 22 -22.16 9.83 -12.67
C GLU A 22 -21.48 9.18 -13.88
N GLU A 23 -20.31 9.65 -14.31
CA GLU A 23 -19.48 8.85 -15.23
C GLU A 23 -18.00 9.19 -15.06
N GLU A 24 -17.55 9.16 -13.81
CA GLU A 24 -16.12 9.03 -13.51
C GLU A 24 -15.94 8.30 -12.18
N ALA A 25 -16.76 7.27 -11.94
CA ALA A 25 -16.50 6.36 -10.84
C ALA A 25 -15.42 5.37 -11.32
N GLY A 26 -14.16 5.77 -11.16
CA GLY A 26 -13.04 4.82 -11.22
C GLY A 26 -13.20 3.70 -10.18
N TYR A 27 -12.22 2.79 -10.09
CA TYR A 27 -12.26 1.71 -9.11
C TYR A 27 -12.30 2.25 -7.68
N SER A 28 -13.34 1.88 -6.92
CA SER A 28 -13.51 2.29 -5.52
C SER A 28 -13.94 1.12 -4.64
N THR A 29 -13.54 1.14 -3.37
CA THR A 29 -13.93 0.11 -2.41
C THR A 29 -15.45 0.14 -2.16
N PRO A 30 -16.16 -1.01 -2.20
CA PRO A 30 -17.58 -1.07 -1.90
C PRO A 30 -17.94 -0.42 -0.57
N LYS A 31 -18.97 0.45 -0.59
CA LYS A 31 -19.41 1.22 0.59
C LYS A 31 -20.29 0.43 1.55
N ARG A 32 -20.90 -0.69 1.11
CA ARG A 32 -21.79 -1.51 1.93
C ARG A 32 -20.99 -2.14 3.08
N ARG A 33 -21.50 -2.05 4.31
CA ARG A 33 -20.83 -2.47 5.55
C ARG A 33 -20.25 -3.89 5.47
N GLN A 34 -20.96 -4.82 4.84
CA GLN A 34 -20.53 -6.23 4.71
C GLN A 34 -19.32 -6.46 3.80
N TYR A 35 -18.97 -5.49 2.95
CA TYR A 35 -17.84 -5.55 2.02
C TYR A 35 -16.79 -4.45 2.28
N ARG A 36 -16.96 -3.66 3.34
CA ARG A 36 -16.06 -2.56 3.67
C ARG A 36 -14.85 -3.10 4.40
N ILE A 37 -13.64 -2.75 3.93
CA ILE A 37 -12.40 -3.04 4.66
C ILE A 37 -12.51 -2.39 6.05
N PRO A 38 -12.23 -3.13 7.13
CA PRO A 38 -12.22 -2.57 8.47
C PRO A 38 -11.32 -1.33 8.54
N GLY A 39 -11.73 -0.34 9.34
CA GLY A 39 -10.90 0.85 9.59
C GLY A 39 -9.53 0.45 10.13
N ARG A 40 -8.52 1.30 9.88
CA ARG A 40 -7.14 1.04 10.30
C ARG A 40 -7.07 0.81 11.81
N SER A 41 -6.81 -0.42 12.23
CA SER A 41 -6.43 -0.72 13.60
C SER A 41 -4.94 -0.43 13.79
N LEU A 42 -4.53 -0.08 15.01
CA LEU A 42 -3.11 -0.05 15.34
C LEU A 42 -2.55 -1.48 15.20
N PRO A 43 -1.41 -1.67 14.53
CA PRO A 43 -0.74 -2.96 14.57
C PRO A 43 -0.39 -3.32 16.02
N PRO A 44 -0.22 -4.61 16.34
CA PRO A 44 0.27 -5.00 17.65
C PRO A 44 1.61 -4.29 17.95
N PRO A 45 1.93 -4.02 19.22
CA PRO A 45 3.19 -3.40 19.59
C PRO A 45 4.37 -4.24 19.10
N PRO A 46 5.50 -3.61 18.73
CA PRO A 46 6.66 -4.33 18.24
C PRO A 46 7.19 -5.31 19.30
N PRO A 47 7.73 -6.47 18.88
CA PRO A 47 8.39 -7.39 19.80
C PRO A 47 9.48 -6.68 20.59
N LYS A 48 9.53 -6.92 21.91
CA LYS A 48 10.60 -6.38 22.77
C LYS A 48 11.92 -7.04 22.40
N LYS A 49 12.97 -6.24 22.20
CA LYS A 49 14.34 -6.76 22.06
C LYS A 49 14.69 -7.56 23.32
N LYS A 50 15.26 -8.75 23.15
CA LYS A 50 15.82 -9.51 24.29
C LYS A 50 17.03 -8.76 24.83
N PRO A 51 17.23 -8.70 26.16
CA PRO A 51 18.45 -8.12 26.72
C PRO A 51 19.66 -8.93 26.25
N TYR A 52 20.70 -8.23 25.82
CA TYR A 52 22.00 -8.84 25.57
C TYR A 52 22.66 -9.08 26.93
N PHE A 53 22.72 -10.33 27.39
CA PHE A 53 23.44 -10.67 28.61
C PHE A 53 24.93 -10.79 28.31
N VAL A 54 25.75 -9.98 28.98
CA VAL A 54 27.20 -10.15 29.01
C VAL A 54 27.49 -11.50 29.68
N GLY A 55 27.85 -12.52 28.90
CA GLY A 55 28.13 -13.87 29.39
C GLY A 55 27.35 -14.99 28.71
N GLU A 56 26.26 -14.69 28.00
CA GLU A 56 25.70 -15.65 27.04
C GLU A 56 26.70 -15.82 25.90
N LYS A 57 27.00 -17.08 25.53
CA LYS A 57 27.87 -17.36 24.39
C LYS A 57 27.29 -16.62 23.19
N LYS A 58 28.05 -15.67 22.66
CA LYS A 58 27.77 -15.11 21.33
C LYS A 58 27.55 -16.32 20.41
N PRO A 59 26.48 -16.35 19.60
CA PRO A 59 26.30 -17.42 18.65
C PRO A 59 27.59 -17.53 17.84
N GLU A 60 28.23 -18.69 17.90
CA GLU A 60 29.42 -18.95 17.11
C GLU A 60 29.02 -18.78 15.64
N PRO A 61 29.89 -18.19 14.80
CA PRO A 61 29.65 -18.23 13.37
C PRO A 61 29.48 -19.69 12.92
N PRO A 62 28.68 -19.96 11.88
CA PRO A 62 28.59 -21.29 11.29
C PRO A 62 29.99 -21.82 10.99
N LYS A 63 30.21 -23.09 11.28
CA LYS A 63 31.53 -23.74 11.22
C LYS A 63 32.21 -23.59 9.85
N ASP A 64 31.41 -23.54 8.78
CA ASP A 64 31.87 -23.45 7.39
C ASP A 64 31.65 -22.06 6.78
N GLY A 65 31.42 -21.05 7.62
CA GLY A 65 31.02 -19.71 7.19
C GLY A 65 29.56 -19.64 6.73
N TYR A 66 29.04 -18.43 6.53
CA TYR A 66 27.67 -18.22 6.05
C TYR A 66 27.52 -18.42 4.54
N PHE A 67 28.60 -18.24 3.78
CA PHE A 67 28.62 -18.37 2.33
C PHE A 67 30.01 -18.81 1.90
N ASN A 68 30.08 -20.00 1.30
CA ASN A 68 31.31 -20.57 0.79
C ASN A 68 31.08 -20.89 -0.70
N SER A 69 31.21 -19.87 -1.55
CA SER A 69 31.17 -20.05 -3.00
C SER A 69 32.60 -20.17 -3.52
N PRO A 70 32.91 -21.20 -4.34
CA PRO A 70 34.23 -21.36 -4.94
C PRO A 70 34.67 -20.11 -5.73
N ASP A 71 33.71 -19.35 -6.24
CA ASP A 71 33.97 -18.14 -7.03
C ASP A 71 34.65 -17.03 -6.20
N ILE A 72 34.35 -16.93 -4.89
CA ILE A 72 34.91 -15.88 -4.01
C ILE A 72 36.42 -16.07 -3.83
N GLU A 73 36.89 -17.31 -3.67
CA GLU A 73 38.31 -17.58 -3.53
C GLU A 73 39.07 -17.25 -4.83
N VAL A 74 38.44 -17.51 -5.99
CA VAL A 74 38.98 -17.13 -7.31
C VAL A 74 39.15 -15.61 -7.43
N PHE A 75 38.18 -14.82 -6.94
CA PHE A 75 38.30 -13.36 -6.93
C PHE A 75 39.50 -12.89 -6.11
N PHE A 76 39.74 -13.43 -4.91
CA PHE A 76 40.88 -13.04 -4.10
C PHE A 76 42.22 -13.48 -4.70
N ALA A 77 42.28 -14.68 -5.28
CA ALA A 77 43.47 -15.18 -5.97
C ALA A 77 43.85 -14.34 -7.21
N ALA A 78 42.85 -13.80 -7.92
CA ALA A 78 43.07 -12.92 -9.06
C ALA A 78 43.51 -11.49 -8.66
N ILE A 79 43.16 -11.05 -7.44
CA ILE A 79 43.39 -9.67 -6.98
C ILE A 79 44.69 -9.53 -6.18
N THR A 80 45.25 -10.61 -5.62
CA THR A 80 46.56 -10.51 -4.95
C THR A 80 47.66 -10.20 -5.99
N PRO A 81 48.28 -9.00 -5.99
CA PRO A 81 49.53 -8.84 -6.72
C PRO A 81 50.54 -9.79 -6.07
N SER A 82 51.18 -10.62 -6.88
CA SER A 82 52.24 -11.52 -6.45
C SER A 82 53.24 -10.73 -5.60
N LEU A 83 53.41 -11.12 -4.34
CA LEU A 83 54.49 -10.61 -3.50
C LEU A 83 55.80 -11.12 -4.14
N ALA A 84 56.41 -10.28 -4.96
CA ALA A 84 57.74 -10.46 -5.52
C ALA A 84 58.74 -9.62 -4.73
#